data_AF-A0A1R2BLQ9-F1
#
_entry.id   AF-A0A1R2BLQ9-F1
#
_cell.length_a   1.000
_cell.length_b   1.000
_cell.length_c   1.000
_cell.angle_alpha   90.00
_cell.angle_beta   90.00
_cell.angle_gamma   90.00
#
_symmetry.space_group_name_H-M   'P 1'
#
loop_
_entity.id
_entity.type
_entity.pdbx_description
1 polymer ?
#
loop_
_entity_poly.entity_id
_entity_poly.type
_entity_poly.pdbx_seq_one_letter_code
_entity_poly.pdbx_strand_id
1 'polypeptide(L)'
;MGCGAGKKIIQETRSVQEKNKFQLKVITQDKSVIEFKHDTDYEELPLSTIMNFLLFNHIHAQTFNANFISKYNPQLKRFQYFIQRLVGIPMENEDNPYEGKQWVAYINDSCIEWDEICENELSVKATDNVKFCFELISNKFHP
;
A
#
# COMPACT_ATOMS: atom_id res chain seq x y z
N MET A 1 -22.23 -46.67 42.08
CA MET A 1 -20.80 -46.83 41.76
C MET A 1 -20.74 -47.46 40.37
N GLY A 2 -20.38 -46.85 39.25
CA GLY A 2 -19.67 -45.62 38.92
C GLY A 2 -18.91 -45.94 37.62
N CYS A 3 -19.60 -45.89 36.47
CA CYS A 3 -19.02 -46.19 35.16
C CYS A 3 -18.07 -45.06 34.73
N GLY A 4 -16.78 -45.38 34.59
CA GLY A 4 -15.79 -44.52 33.97
C GLY A 4 -15.90 -44.57 32.45
N ALA A 5 -16.44 -43.52 31.85
CA ALA A 5 -16.31 -43.25 30.42
C ALA A 5 -15.39 -42.03 30.26
N GLY A 6 -14.11 -42.31 29.96
CA GLY A 6 -13.15 -41.27 29.60
C GLY A 6 -13.59 -40.58 28.32
N LYS A 7 -14.05 -39.34 28.43
CA LYS A 7 -14.23 -38.46 27.27
C LYS A 7 -12.85 -38.12 26.72
N LYS A 8 -12.56 -38.58 25.50
CA LYS A 8 -11.46 -38.08 24.68
C LYS A 8 -11.64 -36.57 24.53
N ILE A 9 -10.71 -35.81 25.09
CA ILE A 9 -10.55 -34.39 24.79
C ILE A 9 -10.12 -34.34 23.33
N ILE A 10 -11.02 -33.92 22.44
CA ILE A 10 -10.67 -33.52 21.08
C ILE A 10 -9.84 -32.26 21.27
N GLN A 11 -8.51 -32.40 21.21
CA GLN A 11 -7.65 -31.26 20.98
C GLN A 11 -8.01 -30.73 19.60
N GLU A 12 -8.79 -29.66 19.57
CA GLU A 12 -8.91 -28.82 18.40
C GLU A 12 -7.50 -28.38 18.02
N THR A 13 -6.95 -29.03 17.00
CA THR A 13 -5.77 -28.55 16.30
C THR A 13 -6.16 -27.19 15.77
N ARG A 14 -5.81 -26.11 16.48
CA ARG A 14 -5.81 -24.76 15.91
C ARG A 14 -4.92 -24.84 14.69
N SER A 15 -5.52 -24.98 13.50
CA SER A 15 -4.79 -24.76 12.26
C SER A 15 -4.28 -23.34 12.36
N VAL A 16 -2.97 -23.20 12.49
CA VAL A 16 -2.31 -21.91 12.29
C VAL A 16 -2.64 -21.56 10.85
N GLN A 17 -3.66 -20.73 10.64
CA GLN A 17 -3.90 -20.15 9.32
C GLN A 17 -2.60 -19.45 8.94
N GLU A 18 -1.97 -19.89 7.85
CA GLU A 18 -0.81 -19.23 7.32
C GLU A 18 -1.24 -17.81 6.95
N LYS A 19 -0.69 -16.82 7.67
CA LYS A 19 -1.02 -15.43 7.42
C LYS A 19 -0.47 -15.04 6.06
N ASN A 20 -1.30 -14.37 5.27
CA ASN A 20 -0.87 -13.74 4.04
C ASN A 20 0.09 -12.60 4.38
N LYS A 21 1.16 -12.49 3.60
CA LYS A 21 2.20 -11.49 3.82
C LYS A 21 2.30 -10.56 2.63
N PHE A 22 1.72 -9.37 2.77
CA PHE A 22 1.89 -8.32 1.79
C PHE A 22 3.29 -7.74 1.88
N GLN A 23 3.93 -7.54 0.73
CA GLN A 23 5.22 -6.88 0.62
C GLN A 23 5.10 -5.64 -0.27
N LEU A 24 5.59 -4.52 0.25
CA LEU A 24 5.65 -3.26 -0.46
C LEU A 24 7.09 -2.77 -0.49
N LYS A 25 7.57 -2.37 -1.67
CA LYS A 25 8.90 -1.80 -1.83
C LYS A 25 8.79 -0.32 -2.16
N VAL A 26 9.69 0.50 -1.62
CA VAL A 26 9.87 1.89 -2.06
C VAL A 26 11.27 2.01 -2.62
N ILE A 27 11.36 2.40 -3.90
CA ILE A 27 12.61 2.63 -4.61
C ILE A 27 12.84 4.13 -4.66
N THR A 28 13.79 4.60 -3.86
CA THR A 28 14.12 6.02 -3.72
C THR A 28 14.91 6.54 -4.93
N GLN A 29 15.12 7.85 -5.00
CA GLN A 29 15.79 8.50 -6.14
C GLN A 29 17.23 8.01 -6.34
N ASP A 30 17.94 7.73 -5.25
CA ASP A 30 19.29 7.14 -5.22
C ASP A 30 19.31 5.62 -5.49
N LYS A 31 18.15 5.04 -5.82
CA LYS A 31 17.92 3.60 -6.06
C LYS A 31 18.06 2.72 -4.83
N SER A 32 18.07 3.30 -3.63
CA SER A 32 17.91 2.52 -2.40
C SER A 32 16.51 1.87 -2.35
N VAL A 33 16.44 0.65 -1.82
CA VAL A 33 15.20 -0.11 -1.72
C VAL A 33 14.84 -0.28 -0.25
N ILE A 34 13.67 0.24 0.12
CA ILE A 34 13.09 0.08 1.46
C ILE A 34 11.92 -0.88 1.36
N GLU A 35 11.96 -1.96 2.11
CA GLU A 35 10.91 -2.99 2.08
C GLU A 35 10.06 -2.96 3.36
N PHE A 36 8.75 -2.96 3.16
CA PHE A 36 7.75 -3.07 4.21
C PHE A 36 6.99 -4.38 4.05
N LYS A 37 6.62 -4.99 5.17
CA LYS A 37 5.85 -6.24 5.17
C LYS A 37 4.70 -6.12 6.15
N HIS A 38 3.54 -6.63 5.76
CA HIS A 38 2.35 -6.63 6.61
C HIS A 38 1.70 -8.01 6.56
N ASP A 39 1.57 -8.63 7.73
CA ASP A 39 0.89 -9.92 7.88
C ASP A 39 -0.61 -9.68 8.11
N THR A 40 -1.44 -10.41 7.38
CA THR A 40 -2.89 -10.26 7.41
C THR A 40 -3.58 -11.58 7.10
N ASP A 41 -4.84 -11.71 7.51
CA ASP A 41 -5.65 -12.91 7.27
C ASP A 41 -6.42 -12.81 5.94
N TYR A 42 -6.36 -11.65 5.27
CA TYR A 42 -7.02 -11.40 3.98
C TYR A 42 -6.12 -11.79 2.80
N GLU A 43 -6.68 -12.44 1.78
CA GLU A 43 -5.94 -12.78 0.55
C GLU A 43 -5.72 -11.57 -0.35
N GLU A 44 -6.65 -10.62 -0.32
CA GLU A 44 -6.70 -9.43 -1.16
C GLU A 44 -7.18 -8.23 -0.35
N LEU A 45 -6.54 -7.08 -0.53
CA LEU A 45 -6.86 -5.84 0.16
C LEU A 45 -6.66 -4.63 -0.76
N PRO A 46 -7.46 -3.55 -0.60
CA PRO A 46 -7.18 -2.27 -1.24
C PRO A 46 -5.77 -1.79 -0.88
N LEU A 47 -5.02 -1.33 -1.89
CA LEU A 47 -3.65 -0.84 -1.66
C LEU A 47 -3.64 0.37 -0.70
N SER A 48 -4.66 1.22 -0.75
CA SER A 48 -4.88 2.30 0.21
C SER A 48 -4.99 1.81 1.66
N THR A 49 -5.66 0.69 1.89
CA THR A 49 -5.75 0.06 3.22
C THR A 49 -4.39 -0.45 3.69
N ILE A 50 -3.61 -1.07 2.80
CA ILE A 50 -2.24 -1.53 3.12
C ILE A 50 -1.35 -0.34 3.49
N MET A 51 -1.40 0.75 2.72
CA MET A 51 -0.63 1.98 3.01
C MET A 51 -1.03 2.56 4.38
N ASN A 52 -2.32 2.58 4.71
CA ASN A 52 -2.79 3.01 6.03
C ASN A 52 -2.27 2.12 7.16
N PHE A 53 -2.26 0.80 6.98
CA PHE A 53 -1.66 -0.09 7.98
C PHE A 53 -0.18 0.19 8.19
N LEU A 54 0.59 0.41 7.12
CA LEU A 54 2.00 0.75 7.25
C LEU A 54 2.22 2.10 7.95
N LEU A 55 1.36 3.09 7.69
CA LEU A 55 1.41 4.41 8.29
C LEU A 55 1.13 4.39 9.80
N PHE A 56 0.18 3.59 10.26
CA PHE A 56 -0.23 3.54 11.67
C PHE A 56 0.39 2.37 12.46
N ASN A 57 1.20 1.52 11.83
CA ASN A 57 1.88 0.43 12.50
C ASN A 57 3.07 0.96 13.33
N HIS A 58 3.08 0.73 14.64
CA HIS A 58 4.16 1.13 15.54
C HIS A 58 5.58 0.68 15.13
N ILE A 59 5.72 -0.42 14.38
CA ILE A 59 7.00 -0.92 13.88
C ILE A 59 7.47 -0.10 12.68
N HIS A 60 6.56 0.24 11.77
CA HIS A 60 6.90 0.83 10.48
C HIS A 60 6.66 2.34 10.41
N ALA A 61 5.76 2.90 11.22
CA ALA A 61 5.25 4.27 11.10
C ALA A 61 6.38 5.31 11.03
N GLN A 62 7.39 5.18 11.89
CA GLN A 62 8.52 6.11 11.91
C GLN A 62 9.34 6.08 10.61
N THR A 63 9.49 4.89 10.00
CA THR A 63 10.26 4.71 8.76
C THR A 63 9.41 4.98 7.52
N PHE A 64 8.13 4.60 7.55
CA PHE A 64 7.22 4.74 6.43
C PHE A 64 6.92 6.20 6.12
N ASN A 65 6.74 7.05 7.17
CA ASN A 65 6.67 8.52 7.09
C ASN A 65 6.08 9.03 5.77
N ALA A 66 4.78 8.78 5.59
CA ALA A 66 4.06 9.11 4.38
C ALA A 66 3.02 10.20 4.63
N ASN A 67 2.73 10.99 3.60
CA ASN A 67 1.60 11.91 3.60
C ASN A 67 0.90 11.89 2.24
N PHE A 68 -0.42 11.91 2.28
CA PHE A 68 -1.30 11.87 1.11
C PHE A 68 -2.12 13.15 1.07
N ILE A 69 -2.26 13.73 -0.11
CA ILE A 69 -3.00 14.97 -0.33
C ILE A 69 -4.00 14.79 -1.45
N SER A 70 -5.00 15.67 -1.49
CA SER A 70 -5.89 15.80 -2.63
C SER A 70 -5.90 17.23 -3.14
N LYS A 71 -5.97 17.40 -4.47
CA LYS A 71 -6.09 18.70 -5.12
C LYS A 71 -7.26 18.68 -6.08
N TYR A 72 -8.14 19.68 -5.96
CA TYR A 72 -9.28 19.79 -6.87
C TYR A 72 -8.80 20.14 -8.27
N ASN A 73 -9.16 19.31 -9.26
CA ASN A 73 -8.95 19.58 -10.67
C ASN A 73 -10.24 20.15 -11.29
N PRO A 74 -10.26 21.44 -11.67
CA PRO A 74 -11.45 22.07 -12.25
C PRO A 74 -11.86 21.50 -13.61
N GLN A 75 -10.91 20.99 -14.41
CA GLN A 75 -11.18 20.42 -15.73
C GLN A 75 -11.92 19.08 -15.59
N LEU A 76 -11.45 18.22 -14.67
CA LEU A 76 -12.07 16.93 -14.38
C LEU A 76 -13.25 17.04 -13.40
N LYS A 77 -13.44 18.21 -12.77
CA LYS A 77 -14.47 18.49 -11.75
C LYS A 77 -14.44 17.52 -10.56
N ARG A 78 -13.26 17.02 -10.20
CA ARG A 78 -13.07 16.11 -9.06
C ARG A 78 -11.78 16.40 -8.31
N PHE A 79 -11.66 15.86 -7.12
CA PHE A 79 -10.37 15.80 -6.43
C PHE A 79 -9.50 14.72 -7.06
N GLN A 80 -8.23 15.04 -7.28
CA GLN A 80 -7.21 14.06 -7.61
C GLN A 80 -6.34 13.80 -6.40
N TYR A 81 -5.92 12.56 -6.22
CA TYR A 81 -5.14 12.12 -5.06
C TYR A 81 -3.66 11.96 -5.39
N PHE A 82 -2.80 12.39 -4.48
CA PHE A 82 -1.36 12.33 -4.63
C PHE A 82 -0.68 11.85 -3.35
N ILE A 83 0.50 11.26 -3.52
CA ILE A 83 1.42 10.96 -2.43
C ILE A 83 2.38 12.14 -2.30
N GLN A 84 2.11 13.05 -1.36
CA GLN A 84 2.99 14.20 -1.09
C GLN A 84 4.33 13.77 -0.53
N ARG A 85 4.36 12.72 0.30
CA ARG A 85 5.57 12.22 0.91
C ARG A 85 5.49 10.71 1.05
N LEU A 86 6.60 10.03 0.81
CA LEU A 86 6.77 8.61 1.10
C LEU A 86 8.19 8.40 1.64
N VAL A 87 8.34 7.61 2.70
CA VAL A 87 9.63 7.37 3.38
C VAL A 87 10.40 8.66 3.72
N GLY A 88 9.67 9.71 4.09
CA GLY A 88 10.24 11.02 4.41
C GLY A 88 10.62 11.89 3.21
N ILE A 89 10.52 11.37 1.98
CA ILE A 89 10.91 12.06 0.75
C ILE A 89 9.67 12.71 0.11
N PRO A 90 9.66 14.04 -0.07
CA PRO A 90 8.54 14.73 -0.68
C PRO A 90 8.48 14.52 -2.20
N MET A 91 7.30 14.75 -2.79
CA MET A 91 7.16 14.97 -4.23
C MET A 91 7.94 16.23 -4.67
N GLU A 92 8.22 16.35 -5.97
CA GLU A 92 9.07 17.43 -6.48
C GLU A 92 8.39 18.80 -6.35
N ASN A 93 7.07 18.87 -6.57
CA ASN A 93 6.30 20.11 -6.51
C ASN A 93 5.03 19.94 -5.66
N GLU A 94 5.13 20.23 -4.36
CA GLU A 94 4.00 20.10 -3.43
C GLU A 94 2.89 21.14 -3.70
N ASP A 95 3.25 22.35 -4.15
CA ASP A 95 2.30 23.43 -4.46
C ASP A 95 1.52 23.12 -5.75
N ASN A 96 2.19 22.50 -6.72
CA ASN A 96 1.60 22.04 -7.97
C ASN A 96 1.92 20.57 -8.29
N PRO A 97 1.15 19.61 -7.73
CA PRO A 97 1.41 18.17 -7.89
C PRO A 97 1.17 17.63 -9.31
N TYR A 98 0.77 18.49 -10.25
CA TYR A 98 0.65 18.18 -11.68
C TYR A 98 1.96 18.38 -12.45
N GLU A 99 3.03 18.84 -11.78
CA GLU A 99 4.33 19.12 -12.39
C GLU A 99 5.47 18.37 -11.71
N GLY A 100 6.51 18.05 -12.49
CA GLY A 100 7.73 17.40 -11.98
C GLY A 100 7.55 15.90 -11.75
N LYS A 101 8.30 15.37 -10.78
CA LYS A 101 8.25 13.96 -10.37
C LYS A 101 7.34 13.73 -9.18
N GLN A 102 6.66 12.59 -9.23
CA GLN A 102 5.75 12.10 -8.19
C GLN A 102 6.01 10.64 -7.87
N TRP A 103 5.45 10.18 -6.75
CA TRP A 103 5.42 8.76 -6.41
C TRP A 103 4.32 8.06 -7.20
N VAL A 104 4.69 7.04 -7.97
CA VAL A 104 3.76 6.16 -8.69
C VAL A 104 3.92 4.73 -8.21
N ALA A 105 2.83 3.96 -8.27
CA ALA A 105 2.88 2.54 -7.96
C ALA A 105 3.19 1.75 -9.23
N TYR A 106 3.91 0.65 -9.07
CA TYR A 106 3.99 -0.43 -10.02
C TYR A 106 3.45 -1.69 -9.35
N ILE A 107 2.47 -2.31 -9.99
CA ILE A 107 1.85 -3.55 -9.54
C ILE A 107 2.06 -4.56 -10.65
N ASN A 108 2.85 -5.60 -10.40
CA ASN A 108 3.24 -6.58 -11.42
C ASN A 108 3.77 -5.91 -12.71
N ASP A 109 4.66 -4.93 -12.53
CA ASP A 109 5.30 -4.11 -13.57
C ASP A 109 4.38 -3.16 -14.36
N SER A 110 3.10 -3.10 -14.03
CA SER A 110 2.17 -2.09 -14.56
C SER A 110 2.24 -0.82 -13.72
N CYS A 111 2.60 0.31 -14.34
CA CYS A 111 2.61 1.62 -13.70
C CYS A 111 1.20 2.16 -13.54
N ILE A 112 0.81 2.52 -12.32
CA ILE A 112 -0.51 3.01 -11.97
C ILE A 112 -0.35 4.22 -11.06
N GLU A 113 -1.06 5.30 -11.37
CA GLU A 113 -1.04 6.52 -10.57
C GLU A 113 -1.82 6.33 -9.26
N TRP A 114 -1.41 7.05 -8.22
CA TRP A 114 -2.09 6.97 -6.92
C TRP A 114 -3.57 7.37 -7.00
N ASP A 115 -3.87 8.37 -7.83
CA ASP A 115 -5.23 8.81 -8.11
C ASP A 115 -6.11 7.66 -8.65
N GLU A 116 -5.60 6.89 -9.60
CA GLU A 116 -6.29 5.73 -10.19
C GLU A 116 -6.48 4.60 -9.17
N ILE A 117 -5.50 4.36 -8.30
CA ILE A 117 -5.61 3.39 -7.20
C ILE A 117 -6.73 3.78 -6.24
N CYS A 118 -6.82 5.06 -5.88
CA CYS A 118 -7.83 5.57 -4.96
C CYS A 118 -9.23 5.53 -5.59
N GLU A 119 -9.39 6.01 -6.82
CA GLU A 119 -10.69 6.09 -7.50
C GLU A 119 -11.29 4.71 -7.77
N ASN A 120 -10.45 3.71 -8.09
CA ASN A 120 -10.91 2.36 -8.40
C ASN A 120 -10.84 1.39 -7.20
N GLU A 121 -10.46 1.89 -6.01
CA GLU A 121 -10.20 1.07 -4.82
C GLU A 121 -9.33 -0.17 -5.12
N LEU A 122 -8.28 0.04 -5.92
CA LEU A 122 -7.52 -1.05 -6.52
C LEU A 122 -6.94 -1.95 -5.43
N SER A 123 -7.32 -3.23 -5.51
CA SER A 123 -6.91 -4.26 -4.57
C SER A 123 -5.71 -5.04 -5.09
N VAL A 124 -4.89 -5.49 -4.16
CA VAL A 124 -3.69 -6.29 -4.43
C VAL A 124 -3.72 -7.55 -3.59
N LYS A 125 -3.00 -8.57 -4.04
CA LYS A 125 -2.80 -9.85 -3.36
C LYS A 125 -1.41 -9.96 -2.76
N ALA A 126 -1.24 -10.85 -1.80
CA ALA A 126 0.07 -11.08 -1.18
C ALA A 126 1.15 -11.55 -2.18
N THR A 127 0.73 -12.15 -3.30
CA THR A 127 1.60 -12.59 -4.39
C THR A 127 1.99 -11.47 -5.36
N ASP A 128 1.33 -10.31 -5.30
CA ASP A 128 1.62 -9.21 -6.21
C ASP A 128 2.92 -8.52 -5.84
N ASN A 129 3.70 -8.16 -6.86
CA ASN A 129 4.90 -7.36 -6.69
C ASN A 129 4.51 -5.87 -6.71
N VAL A 130 4.38 -5.28 -5.52
CA VAL A 130 4.05 -3.87 -5.35
C VAL A 130 5.32 -3.07 -5.03
N LYS A 131 5.63 -2.09 -5.88
CA LYS A 131 6.74 -1.15 -5.67
C LYS A 131 6.29 0.29 -5.95
N PHE A 132 6.79 1.24 -5.18
CA PHE A 132 6.65 2.68 -5.43
C PHE A 132 7.96 3.23 -5.95
N CYS A 133 7.88 4.03 -7.02
CA CYS A 133 9.03 4.67 -7.66
C CYS A 133 8.78 6.17 -7.80
N PHE A 134 9.87 6.94 -7.85
CA PHE A 134 9.82 8.38 -8.06
C PHE A 134 10.00 8.72 -9.54
N GLU A 135 8.90 8.93 -10.24
CA GLU A 135 8.85 9.03 -11.70
C GLU A 135 8.38 10.41 -12.18
N LEU A 136 8.83 10.81 -13.37
CA LEU A 136 8.33 12.02 -14.01
C LEU A 136 6.87 11.80 -14.40
N ILE A 137 6.02 12.79 -14.12
CA ILE A 137 4.63 12.78 -14.57
C ILE A 137 4.60 12.54 -16.08
N SER A 138 3.94 11.46 -16.48
CA SER A 138 3.77 11.11 -17.88
C SER A 138 2.60 11.92 -18.43
N ASN A 139 2.83 12.70 -19.50
CA ASN A 139 1.79 13.43 -20.26
C ASN A 139 0.63 12.57 -20.77
N LYS A 140 0.63 11.25 -20.52
CA LYS A 140 -0.47 10.33 -20.86
C LYS A 140 -1.75 10.57 -20.04
N PHE A 141 -1.67 11.29 -18.92
CA PHE A 141 -2.77 11.37 -17.95
C PHE A 141 -3.28 12.79 -17.67
N HIS A 142 -2.73 13.81 -18.36
CA HIS A 142 -3.21 15.18 -18.32
C HIS A 142 -3.86 15.56 -19.66
N PRO A 143 -5.19 15.45 -19.80
CA PRO A 143 -5.92 16.13 -20.86
C PRO A 143 -5.96 17.66 -20.65
#